data_AF-A0A937DN68-F1
#
_entry.id   AF-A0A937DN68-F1
#
_cell.length_a   1.000
_cell.length_b   1.000
_cell.length_c   1.000
_cell.angle_alpha   90.00
_cell.angle_beta   90.00
_cell.angle_gamma   90.00
#
_symmetry.space_group_name_H-M   'P 1'
#
loop_
_entity.id
_entity.type
_entity.pdbx_description
1 polymer ?
#
loop_
_entity_poly.entity_id
_entity_poly.type
_entity_poly.pdbx_seq_one_letter_code
_entity_poly.pdbx_strand_id
1 'polypeptide(L)'
;MHTTITHRITRRLSRTSIVALLTCAGLAGASLHAAEPDDAPLRGPSVTDKVAPGGHTTFAPEAGGDRKRGEREIPHPLFMRAINEALGDSAPESVRASKELQSKLKAISDEFNQAQRTYAQQNREALAKMRSEGRGAKKDAKNPKDKPEADSMQEMTDEDRQAMMERMREIREKAPKAADAHTKIWALLSEPQQKAVEEKLEAYREEARKRENEQYVDRFVKRKAPEGEKPSDAKKSDDKASPKDKAPQADAGPALAPISAEHRERLIKLFERLPPEQREEILRRFEERLRSGEGFAPPAGAPNAPRPGPRQRPNRPADKQPDQAPQNAPQKTPKGAA
;
A
#
# COMPACT_ATOMS: atom_id res chain seq x y z
N MET A 1 -11.88 6.18 -63.37
CA MET A 1 -13.31 5.93 -63.11
C MET A 1 -13.48 5.85 -61.60
N HIS A 2 -13.94 6.94 -60.98
CA HIS A 2 -14.08 7.06 -59.52
C HIS A 2 -15.54 6.80 -59.14
N THR A 3 -15.77 5.75 -58.35
CA THR A 3 -17.09 5.41 -57.82
C THR A 3 -17.19 5.93 -56.38
N THR A 4 -17.91 7.04 -56.22
CA THR A 4 -18.25 7.65 -54.93
C THR A 4 -19.50 6.98 -54.37
N ILE A 5 -19.39 6.28 -53.24
CA ILE A 5 -20.51 5.61 -52.57
C ILE A 5 -21.01 6.52 -51.44
N THR A 6 -22.17 7.13 -51.66
CA THR A 6 -22.86 8.03 -50.74
C THR A 6 -23.87 7.23 -49.90
N HIS A 7 -23.59 7.00 -48.61
CA HIS A 7 -24.57 6.39 -47.70
C HIS A 7 -25.46 7.45 -47.04
N ARG A 8 -26.73 7.50 -47.44
CA ARG A 8 -27.83 8.22 -46.75
C ARG A 8 -28.21 7.49 -45.46
N ILE A 9 -28.06 8.14 -44.31
CA ILE A 9 -28.57 7.65 -43.03
C ILE A 9 -29.94 8.30 -42.77
N THR A 10 -31.00 7.51 -42.92
CA THR A 10 -32.37 7.87 -42.54
C THR A 10 -32.55 7.80 -41.02
N ARG A 11 -32.73 8.96 -40.37
CA ARG A 11 -33.17 9.06 -38.97
C ARG A 11 -34.66 8.72 -38.88
N ARG A 12 -35.01 7.58 -38.27
CA ARG A 12 -36.39 7.31 -37.84
C ARG A 12 -36.63 7.99 -36.50
N LEU A 13 -37.50 9.00 -36.51
CA LEU A 13 -38.14 9.54 -35.33
C LEU A 13 -39.19 8.53 -34.82
N SER A 14 -38.98 7.96 -33.64
CA SER A 14 -40.03 7.25 -32.91
C SER A 14 -40.65 8.20 -31.88
N ARG A 15 -41.92 8.55 -32.14
CA ARG A 15 -42.80 9.38 -31.32
C ARG A 15 -43.44 8.54 -30.19
N THR A 16 -43.55 9.15 -29.01
CA THR A 16 -44.67 9.09 -28.04
C THR A 16 -45.38 7.76 -27.76
N SER A 17 -45.37 7.34 -26.49
CA SER A 17 -46.56 6.78 -25.82
C SER A 17 -46.67 7.29 -24.39
N ILE A 18 -47.72 8.07 -24.18
CA ILE A 18 -48.37 8.43 -22.90
C ILE A 18 -49.43 7.34 -22.61
N VAL A 19 -49.97 7.29 -21.37
CA VAL A 19 -51.12 6.49 -20.83
C VAL A 19 -50.63 5.33 -19.93
N ALA A 20 -51.08 5.06 -18.68
CA ALA A 20 -52.12 5.52 -17.74
C ALA A 20 -51.64 5.19 -16.29
N LEU A 21 -51.90 5.96 -15.23
CA LEU A 21 -53.10 5.99 -14.34
C LEU A 21 -53.61 4.63 -13.82
N LEU A 22 -53.90 4.61 -12.50
CA LEU A 22 -54.57 3.60 -11.64
C LEU A 22 -53.69 2.52 -10.96
N THR A 23 -53.44 2.65 -9.65
CA THR A 23 -54.25 1.98 -8.59
C THR A 23 -53.71 2.29 -7.18
N CYS A 24 -54.55 2.94 -6.36
CA CYS A 24 -54.43 2.94 -4.91
C CYS A 24 -55.17 1.71 -4.35
N ALA A 25 -54.52 0.92 -3.48
CA ALA A 25 -55.17 0.08 -2.47
C ALA A 25 -54.11 -0.32 -1.43
N GLY A 26 -54.45 -0.19 -0.15
CA GLY A 26 -53.48 -0.04 0.93
C GLY A 26 -52.94 -1.33 1.54
N LEU A 27 -51.94 -1.13 2.40
CA LEU A 27 -51.76 -1.94 3.58
C LEU A 27 -51.24 -1.03 4.70
N ALA A 28 -52.14 -0.72 5.64
CA ALA A 28 -51.81 -0.08 6.90
C ALA A 28 -51.13 -1.11 7.80
N GLY A 29 -49.83 -0.99 7.98
CA GLY A 29 -49.07 -1.66 9.03
C GLY A 29 -48.51 -0.59 9.97
N ALA A 30 -49.18 -0.41 11.11
CA ALA A 30 -48.73 0.47 12.18
C ALA A 30 -47.51 -0.15 12.87
N SER A 31 -46.31 0.36 12.58
CA SER A 31 -45.16 0.23 13.46
C SER A 31 -44.98 1.54 14.21
N LEU A 32 -45.47 1.56 15.45
CA LEU A 32 -45.10 2.56 16.46
C LEU A 32 -43.60 2.45 16.70
N HIS A 33 -42.82 3.30 16.04
CA HIS A 33 -41.46 3.60 16.46
C HIS A 33 -41.51 4.90 17.24
N ALA A 34 -41.06 4.80 18.48
CA ALA A 34 -40.89 5.90 19.41
C ALA A 34 -40.11 7.02 18.71
N ALA A 35 -40.72 8.20 18.65
CA ALA A 35 -40.09 9.41 18.17
C ALA A 35 -38.97 9.77 19.16
N GLU A 36 -37.73 9.58 18.73
CA GLU A 36 -36.58 10.21 19.38
C GLU A 36 -36.68 11.73 19.19
N PRO A 37 -36.24 12.54 20.17
CA PRO A 37 -36.34 14.00 20.09
C PRO A 37 -35.57 14.54 18.88
N ASP A 38 -36.29 15.26 18.01
CA ASP A 38 -35.80 15.95 16.82
C ASP A 38 -34.75 17.02 17.18
N ASP A 39 -33.47 16.63 17.15
CA ASP A 39 -32.36 17.57 17.22
C ASP A 39 -32.08 18.20 15.82
N ALA A 40 -32.26 19.53 15.79
CA ALA A 40 -31.79 20.52 14.82
C ALA A 40 -32.57 20.69 13.48
N PRO A 41 -33.44 21.73 13.35
CA PRO A 41 -34.16 22.09 12.12
C PRO A 41 -33.29 22.63 10.97
N LEU A 42 -31.97 22.43 11.02
CA LEU A 42 -31.01 22.85 9.99
C LEU A 42 -30.26 21.67 9.34
N ARG A 43 -30.65 20.42 9.61
CA ARG A 43 -30.17 19.30 8.80
C ARG A 43 -30.84 19.38 7.42
N GLY A 44 -30.04 19.63 6.40
CA GLY A 44 -30.47 19.45 5.01
C GLY A 44 -30.95 18.01 4.76
N PRO A 45 -31.60 17.76 3.60
CA PRO A 45 -32.03 16.41 3.23
C PRO A 45 -30.91 15.40 3.47
N SER A 46 -31.22 14.29 4.15
CA SER A 46 -30.25 13.23 4.40
C SER A 46 -29.73 12.68 3.07
N VAL A 47 -28.47 12.98 2.75
CA VAL A 47 -27.80 12.43 1.57
C VAL A 47 -27.22 11.08 1.99
N THR A 48 -27.85 9.99 1.58
CA THR A 48 -27.30 8.65 1.77
C THR A 48 -26.21 8.43 0.73
N ASP A 49 -24.95 8.58 1.12
CA ASP A 49 -23.82 8.34 0.23
C ASP A 49 -23.73 6.84 -0.09
N LYS A 50 -24.24 6.45 -1.26
CA LYS A 50 -24.10 5.09 -1.81
C LYS A 50 -22.69 4.91 -2.35
N VAL A 51 -21.69 4.89 -1.47
CA VAL A 51 -20.29 4.69 -1.84
C VAL A 51 -20.00 3.21 -2.01
N ALA A 52 -19.27 2.85 -3.07
CA ALA A 52 -18.84 1.48 -3.27
C ALA A 52 -17.85 1.03 -2.16
N PRO A 53 -17.88 -0.24 -1.72
CA PRO A 53 -16.96 -0.75 -0.70
C PRO A 53 -15.49 -0.50 -1.07
N GLY A 54 -14.74 0.13 -0.17
CA GLY A 54 -13.34 0.49 -0.36
C GLY A 54 -13.10 1.84 -1.04
N GLY A 55 -14.16 2.56 -1.43
CA GLY A 55 -14.09 3.95 -1.85
C GLY A 55 -14.07 4.89 -0.64
N HIS A 56 -13.02 4.85 0.18
CA HIS A 56 -12.93 5.78 1.32
C HIS A 56 -12.65 7.20 0.80
N THR A 57 -13.70 7.99 0.56
CA THR A 57 -13.62 9.45 0.35
C THR A 57 -13.71 10.21 1.68
N THR A 58 -13.36 9.59 2.80
CA THR A 58 -13.36 10.26 4.09
C THR A 58 -12.32 11.38 4.07
N PHE A 59 -12.86 12.61 3.99
CA PHE A 59 -12.11 13.85 3.85
C PHE A 59 -11.39 14.29 5.14
N ALA A 60 -11.49 13.50 6.21
CA ALA A 60 -10.87 13.80 7.49
C ALA A 60 -9.64 12.89 7.71
N PRO A 61 -8.42 13.45 7.74
CA PRO A 61 -7.30 12.73 8.33
C PRO A 61 -7.57 12.60 9.83
N GLU A 62 -8.04 11.45 10.30
CA GLU A 62 -8.08 11.18 11.73
C GLU A 62 -6.65 11.34 12.28
N ALA A 63 -6.48 12.35 13.13
CA ALA A 63 -5.21 12.70 13.73
C ALA A 63 -4.83 11.63 14.75
N GLY A 64 -3.80 10.84 14.43
CA GLY A 64 -3.11 9.98 15.41
C GLY A 64 -3.34 8.48 15.28
N GLY A 65 -4.22 8.03 14.38
CA GLY A 65 -4.29 6.61 14.03
C GLY A 65 -3.15 6.25 13.08
N ASP A 66 -2.35 5.26 13.45
CA ASP A 66 -1.51 4.51 12.51
C ASP A 66 -2.39 4.21 11.30
N ARG A 67 -2.22 4.95 10.20
CA ARG A 67 -3.07 4.82 9.02
C ARG A 67 -2.86 3.38 8.58
N LYS A 68 -3.72 2.44 9.03
CA LYS A 68 -3.72 1.04 8.63
C LYS A 68 -3.57 1.11 7.13
N ARG A 69 -2.36 0.83 6.62
CA ARG A 69 -1.92 1.22 5.27
C ARG A 69 -3.12 1.10 4.36
N GLY A 70 -3.68 2.26 4.00
CA GLY A 70 -5.10 2.38 3.60
C GLY A 70 -5.47 1.22 2.70
N GLU A 71 -6.56 0.52 3.03
CA GLU A 71 -7.10 -0.54 2.19
C GLU A 71 -6.96 -0.10 0.75
N ARG A 72 -6.04 -0.74 0.02
CA ARG A 72 -5.66 -0.24 -1.29
C ARG A 72 -6.92 -0.26 -2.15
N GLU A 73 -7.14 0.81 -2.89
CA GLU A 73 -8.23 0.87 -3.86
C GLU A 73 -8.22 -0.42 -4.69
N ILE A 74 -9.36 -1.10 -4.75
CA ILE A 74 -9.48 -2.35 -5.49
C ILE A 74 -9.20 -2.05 -6.97
N PRO A 75 -8.23 -2.73 -7.61
CA PRO A 75 -7.98 -2.54 -9.03
C PRO A 75 -9.25 -2.79 -9.85
N HIS A 76 -9.59 -1.88 -10.78
CA HIS A 76 -10.79 -1.99 -11.61
C HIS A 76 -10.97 -3.36 -12.30
N PRO A 77 -9.91 -4.02 -12.84
CA PRO A 77 -10.06 -5.35 -13.42
C PRO A 77 -10.49 -6.43 -12.42
N LEU A 78 -10.05 -6.33 -11.16
CA LEU A 78 -10.46 -7.25 -10.09
C LEU A 78 -11.92 -7.00 -9.68
N PHE A 79 -12.32 -5.72 -9.61
CA PHE A 79 -13.71 -5.35 -9.34
C PHE A 79 -14.66 -5.91 -10.42
N MET A 80 -14.34 -5.72 -11.70
CA MET A 80 -15.14 -6.28 -12.80
C MET A 80 -15.14 -7.81 -12.82
N ARG A 81 -14.02 -8.45 -12.45
CA ARG A 81 -13.97 -9.91 -12.30
C ARG A 81 -14.92 -10.39 -11.21
N ALA A 82 -14.92 -9.74 -10.04
CA ALA A 82 -15.82 -10.06 -8.94
C ALA A 82 -17.30 -9.91 -9.35
N ILE A 83 -17.64 -8.85 -10.08
CA ILE A 83 -19.00 -8.65 -10.62
C ILE A 83 -19.40 -9.77 -11.58
N ASN A 84 -18.55 -10.11 -12.54
CA ASN A 84 -18.86 -11.15 -13.52
C ASN A 84 -19.02 -12.53 -12.88
N GLU A 85 -18.26 -12.80 -11.82
CA GLU A 85 -18.35 -14.04 -11.06
C GLU A 85 -19.61 -14.07 -10.15
N ALA A 86 -19.91 -12.96 -9.47
CA ALA A 86 -21.07 -12.86 -8.58
C ALA A 86 -22.41 -12.84 -9.33
N LEU A 87 -22.45 -12.23 -10.52
CA LEU A 87 -23.68 -12.00 -11.29
C LEU A 87 -23.78 -12.84 -12.56
N GLY A 88 -22.85 -13.78 -12.77
CA GLY A 88 -22.76 -14.63 -13.95
C GLY A 88 -23.86 -15.70 -14.02
N ASP A 89 -23.78 -16.56 -15.03
CA ASP A 89 -24.79 -17.59 -15.28
C ASP A 89 -24.92 -18.62 -14.14
N SER A 90 -23.85 -18.82 -13.35
CA SER A 90 -23.85 -19.67 -12.16
C SER A 90 -24.52 -19.05 -10.93
N ALA A 91 -24.87 -17.76 -10.97
CA ALA A 91 -25.51 -17.08 -9.85
C ALA A 91 -26.99 -17.50 -9.70
N PRO A 92 -27.55 -17.48 -8.47
CA PRO A 92 -28.99 -17.65 -8.25
C PRO A 92 -29.81 -16.65 -9.08
N GLU A 93 -31.01 -17.04 -9.51
CA GLU A 93 -31.85 -16.22 -10.40
C GLU A 93 -32.17 -14.83 -9.82
N SER A 94 -32.27 -14.71 -8.49
CA SER A 94 -32.47 -13.44 -7.78
C SER A 94 -31.28 -12.49 -7.83
N VAL A 95 -30.08 -13.00 -8.09
CA VAL A 95 -28.81 -12.23 -8.11
C VAL A 95 -28.29 -12.07 -9.53
N ARG A 96 -28.61 -13.00 -10.44
CA ARG A 96 -28.14 -12.98 -11.83
C ARG A 96 -28.44 -11.64 -12.52
N ALA A 97 -27.43 -11.07 -13.17
CA ALA A 97 -27.62 -9.82 -13.90
C ALA A 97 -28.47 -10.02 -15.17
N SER A 98 -29.43 -9.11 -15.41
CA SER A 98 -30.14 -9.07 -16.68
C SER A 98 -29.18 -8.68 -17.82
N LYS A 99 -29.50 -9.06 -19.07
CA LYS A 99 -28.70 -8.69 -20.25
C LYS A 99 -28.55 -7.18 -20.40
N GLU A 100 -29.59 -6.43 -20.07
CA GLU A 100 -29.57 -4.97 -20.09
C GLU A 100 -28.63 -4.40 -19.02
N LEU A 101 -28.66 -4.95 -17.80
CA LEU A 101 -27.74 -4.55 -16.73
C LEU A 101 -26.30 -4.86 -17.12
N GLN A 102 -26.01 -6.06 -17.64
CA GLN A 102 -24.68 -6.43 -18.13
C GLN A 102 -24.18 -5.46 -19.22
N SER A 103 -25.05 -5.05 -20.14
CA SER A 103 -24.70 -4.05 -21.15
C SER A 103 -24.35 -2.68 -20.55
N LYS A 104 -25.09 -2.23 -19.53
CA LYS A 104 -24.81 -0.96 -18.84
C LYS A 104 -23.50 -1.03 -18.05
N LEU A 105 -23.26 -2.12 -17.34
CA LEU A 105 -22.01 -2.37 -16.61
C LEU A 105 -20.81 -2.35 -17.54
N LYS A 106 -20.92 -3.01 -18.69
CA LYS A 106 -19.90 -3.00 -19.74
C LYS A 106 -19.64 -1.59 -20.28
N ALA A 107 -20.70 -0.84 -20.59
CA ALA A 107 -20.56 0.53 -21.10
C ALA A 107 -19.79 1.45 -20.13
N ILE A 108 -20.06 1.37 -18.81
CA ILE A 108 -19.33 2.15 -17.80
C ILE A 108 -17.85 1.73 -17.74
N SER A 109 -17.56 0.42 -17.80
CA SER A 109 -16.18 -0.06 -17.81
C SER A 109 -15.43 0.36 -19.07
N ASP A 110 -16.07 0.30 -20.24
CA ASP A 110 -15.48 0.73 -21.51
C ASP A 110 -15.20 2.25 -21.52
N GLU A 111 -16.13 3.06 -21.00
CA GLU A 111 -15.94 4.51 -20.81
C GLU A 111 -14.72 4.81 -19.92
N PHE A 112 -14.61 4.14 -18.77
CA PHE A 112 -13.48 4.29 -17.86
C PHE A 112 -12.14 3.90 -18.50
N ASN A 113 -12.11 2.75 -19.18
CA ASN A 113 -10.91 2.26 -19.87
C ASN A 113 -10.49 3.20 -21.01
N GLN A 114 -11.46 3.76 -21.75
CA GLN A 114 -11.19 4.76 -22.77
C GLN A 114 -10.62 6.04 -22.15
N ALA A 115 -11.20 6.53 -21.05
CA ALA A 115 -10.69 7.69 -20.32
C ALA A 115 -9.25 7.48 -19.84
N GLN A 116 -8.94 6.30 -19.28
CA GLN A 116 -7.57 5.95 -18.87
C GLN A 116 -6.59 5.94 -20.05
N ARG A 117 -6.99 5.37 -21.19
CA ARG A 117 -6.14 5.35 -22.40
C ARG A 117 -5.86 6.75 -22.91
N THR A 118 -6.90 7.59 -23.04
CA THR A 118 -6.76 8.98 -23.47
C THR A 118 -5.84 9.76 -22.53
N TYR A 119 -6.06 9.63 -21.22
CA TYR A 119 -5.23 10.27 -20.21
C TYR A 119 -3.76 9.80 -20.29
N ALA A 120 -3.53 8.49 -20.45
CA ALA A 120 -2.19 7.94 -20.58
C ALA A 120 -1.48 8.40 -21.86
N GLN A 121 -2.23 8.58 -22.96
CA GLN A 121 -1.71 9.14 -24.22
C GLN A 121 -1.33 10.62 -24.06
N GLN A 122 -2.21 11.43 -23.48
CA GLN A 122 -1.98 12.87 -23.24
C GLN A 122 -0.78 13.12 -22.31
N ASN A 123 -0.58 12.25 -21.32
CA ASN A 123 0.51 12.39 -20.34
C ASN A 123 1.72 11.50 -20.64
N ARG A 124 1.78 10.87 -21.83
CA ARG A 124 2.81 9.87 -22.17
C ARG A 124 4.23 10.44 -22.05
N GLU A 125 4.45 11.63 -22.59
CA GLU A 125 5.77 12.29 -22.59
C GLU A 125 6.18 12.71 -21.18
N ALA A 126 5.27 13.30 -20.41
CA ALA A 126 5.52 13.66 -19.03
C ALA A 126 5.86 12.43 -18.18
N LEU A 127 5.08 11.35 -18.30
CA LEU A 127 5.33 10.08 -17.61
C LEU A 127 6.62 9.41 -18.07
N ALA A 128 6.98 9.52 -19.35
CA ALA A 128 8.23 9.00 -19.90
C ALA A 128 9.43 9.76 -19.32
N LYS A 129 9.40 11.09 -19.33
CA LYS A 129 10.42 11.97 -18.74
C LYS A 129 10.65 11.64 -17.26
N MET A 130 9.56 11.54 -16.49
CA MET A 130 9.65 11.18 -15.07
C MET A 130 10.17 9.76 -14.84
N ARG A 131 9.86 8.82 -15.76
CA ARG A 131 10.41 7.46 -15.68
C ARG A 131 11.89 7.42 -16.02
N SER A 132 12.37 8.20 -16.98
CA SER A 132 13.81 8.29 -17.28
C SER A 132 14.58 8.95 -16.15
N GLU A 133 14.06 10.05 -15.60
CA GLU A 133 14.68 10.78 -14.48
C GLU A 133 14.69 9.94 -13.20
N GLY A 134 13.58 9.27 -12.87
CA GLY A 134 13.48 8.45 -11.66
C GLY A 134 14.13 7.07 -11.74
N ARG A 135 14.37 6.51 -12.94
CA ARG A 135 15.03 5.19 -13.13
C ARG A 135 16.46 5.27 -13.65
N GLY A 136 16.96 6.46 -13.96
CA GLY A 136 18.24 6.70 -14.64
C GLY A 136 19.48 6.10 -13.99
N ALA A 137 19.43 5.65 -12.73
CA ALA A 137 20.61 5.11 -12.05
C ALA A 137 20.63 3.59 -11.81
N LYS A 138 19.58 2.83 -12.14
CA LYS A 138 19.48 1.41 -11.71
C LYS A 138 19.36 0.35 -12.80
N LYS A 139 19.05 0.70 -14.06
CA LYS A 139 18.64 -0.32 -15.03
C LYS A 139 19.77 -0.99 -15.82
N ASP A 140 20.94 -0.35 -15.91
CA ASP A 140 22.05 -0.89 -16.72
C ASP A 140 23.25 -1.39 -15.89
N ALA A 141 23.26 -1.15 -14.57
CA ALA A 141 24.25 -1.74 -13.67
C ALA A 141 23.90 -3.20 -13.32
N LYS A 142 23.79 -4.07 -14.32
CA LYS A 142 23.71 -5.53 -14.10
C LYS A 142 25.04 -6.11 -13.61
N ASN A 143 26.12 -5.32 -13.73
CA ASN A 143 27.44 -5.65 -13.24
C ASN A 143 27.82 -4.63 -12.14
N PRO A 144 27.99 -5.06 -10.87
CA PRO A 144 28.35 -4.14 -9.78
C PRO A 144 29.75 -3.51 -9.94
N LYS A 145 30.56 -3.99 -10.89
CA LYS A 145 31.88 -3.45 -11.24
C LYS A 145 31.85 -2.35 -12.32
N ASP A 146 30.77 -2.25 -13.09
CA ASP A 146 30.59 -1.21 -14.12
C ASP A 146 29.68 -0.09 -13.58
N LYS A 147 29.81 0.23 -12.29
CA LYS A 147 29.24 1.49 -11.80
C LYS A 147 30.08 2.59 -12.43
N PRO A 148 29.52 3.43 -13.33
CA PRO A 148 30.22 4.64 -13.72
C PRO A 148 30.58 5.39 -12.43
N GLU A 149 31.81 5.87 -12.36
CA GLU A 149 32.31 6.66 -11.24
C GLU A 149 31.27 7.74 -10.89
N ALA A 150 31.03 7.94 -9.59
CA ALA A 150 29.87 8.63 -9.03
C ALA A 150 29.72 10.12 -9.40
N ASP A 151 30.51 10.62 -10.35
CA ASP A 151 30.71 12.03 -10.66
C ASP A 151 29.75 12.60 -11.73
N SER A 152 28.86 11.79 -12.30
CA SER A 152 27.87 12.26 -13.28
C SER A 152 26.42 12.14 -12.80
N MET A 153 26.18 12.05 -11.50
CA MET A 153 24.87 12.42 -10.96
C MET A 153 24.85 13.93 -10.81
N GLN A 154 24.50 14.64 -11.89
CA GLN A 154 23.98 15.99 -11.75
C GLN A 154 22.81 15.91 -10.77
N GLU A 155 23.04 16.39 -9.55
CA GLU A 155 22.02 16.51 -8.54
C GLU A 155 20.93 17.39 -9.13
N MET A 156 19.78 16.79 -9.43
CA MET A 156 18.58 17.54 -9.75
C MET A 156 18.31 18.45 -8.55
N THR A 157 18.19 19.75 -8.80
CA THR A 157 18.00 20.74 -7.73
C THR A 157 16.75 20.40 -6.91
N ASP A 158 16.72 20.82 -5.64
CA ASP A 158 15.54 20.59 -4.80
C ASP A 158 14.28 21.25 -5.40
N GLU A 159 14.46 22.38 -6.09
CA GLU A 159 13.40 23.10 -6.82
C GLU A 159 12.85 22.25 -7.98
N ASP A 160 13.73 21.66 -8.80
CA ASP A 160 13.33 20.77 -9.89
C ASP A 160 12.61 19.52 -9.36
N ARG A 161 13.06 18.99 -8.22
CA ARG A 161 12.41 17.85 -7.56
C ARG A 161 11.01 18.22 -7.06
N GLN A 162 10.85 19.40 -6.46
CA GLN A 162 9.54 19.89 -6.00
C GLN A 162 8.59 20.10 -7.18
N ALA A 163 9.04 20.78 -8.23
CA ALA A 163 8.26 20.99 -9.45
C ALA A 163 7.85 19.66 -10.10
N MET A 164 8.75 18.66 -10.12
CA MET A 164 8.43 17.31 -10.59
C MET A 164 7.36 16.62 -9.72
N MET A 165 7.44 16.77 -8.40
CA MET A 165 6.47 16.20 -7.46
C MET A 165 5.09 16.87 -7.55
N GLU A 166 5.04 18.18 -7.73
CA GLU A 166 3.81 18.92 -7.98
C GLU A 166 3.17 18.52 -9.31
N ARG A 167 3.99 18.41 -10.37
CA ARG A 167 3.51 17.91 -11.66
C ARG A 167 3.00 16.47 -11.57
N MET A 168 3.67 15.60 -10.81
CA MET A 168 3.19 14.25 -10.53
C MET A 168 1.84 14.26 -9.81
N ARG A 169 1.67 15.17 -8.85
CA ARG A 169 0.43 15.33 -8.09
C ARG A 169 -0.70 15.79 -9.00
N GLU A 170 -0.48 16.83 -9.79
CA GLU A 170 -1.48 17.36 -10.73
C GLU A 170 -1.89 16.31 -11.76
N ILE A 171 -0.90 15.60 -12.33
CA ILE A 171 -1.13 14.47 -13.24
C ILE A 171 -2.02 13.45 -12.51
N ARG A 172 -1.63 12.97 -11.32
CA ARG A 172 -2.40 11.97 -10.56
C ARG A 172 -3.81 12.44 -10.20
N GLU A 173 -4.00 13.70 -9.82
CA GLU A 173 -5.32 14.24 -9.44
C GLU A 173 -6.29 14.31 -10.64
N LYS A 174 -5.77 14.59 -11.85
CA LYS A 174 -6.53 14.57 -13.11
C LYS A 174 -6.77 13.17 -13.67
N ALA A 175 -6.16 12.14 -13.09
CA ALA A 175 -6.35 10.77 -13.56
C ALA A 175 -7.81 10.34 -13.34
N PRO A 176 -8.44 9.68 -14.32
CA PRO A 176 -9.76 9.10 -14.11
C PRO A 176 -9.66 8.05 -12.99
N LYS A 177 -10.46 8.24 -11.94
CA LYS A 177 -10.43 7.41 -10.73
C LYS A 177 -11.31 6.18 -10.90
N ALA A 178 -10.82 5.02 -10.46
CA ALA A 178 -11.61 3.79 -10.55
C ALA A 178 -12.81 3.84 -9.58
N ALA A 179 -12.64 4.48 -8.42
CA ALA A 179 -13.71 4.75 -7.47
C ALA A 179 -14.97 5.37 -8.10
N ASP A 180 -14.83 6.33 -9.02
CA ASP A 180 -15.99 6.96 -9.67
C ASP A 180 -16.75 5.97 -10.56
N ALA A 181 -16.03 5.13 -11.30
CA ALA A 181 -16.62 4.06 -12.10
C ALA A 181 -17.27 2.97 -11.21
N HIS A 182 -16.62 2.63 -10.09
CA HIS A 182 -17.16 1.67 -9.12
C HIS A 182 -18.45 2.17 -8.49
N THR A 183 -18.51 3.44 -8.08
CA THR A 183 -19.73 4.05 -7.52
C THR A 183 -20.87 4.06 -8.53
N LYS A 184 -20.60 4.43 -9.79
CA LYS A 184 -21.61 4.35 -10.87
C LYS A 184 -22.13 2.93 -11.06
N ILE A 185 -21.26 1.93 -11.05
CA ILE A 185 -21.63 0.52 -11.17
C ILE A 185 -22.43 0.06 -9.94
N TRP A 186 -21.95 0.37 -8.74
CA TRP A 186 -22.57 -0.03 -7.48
C TRP A 186 -24.00 0.50 -7.35
N ALA A 187 -24.24 1.73 -7.79
CA ALA A 187 -25.56 2.35 -7.81
C ALA A 187 -26.57 1.66 -8.75
N LEU A 188 -26.10 0.90 -9.75
CA LEU A 188 -26.96 0.13 -10.65
C LEU A 188 -27.34 -1.25 -10.10
N LEU A 189 -26.61 -1.75 -9.09
CA LEU A 189 -26.84 -3.06 -8.51
C LEU A 189 -27.95 -2.99 -7.46
N SER A 190 -28.78 -4.03 -7.38
CA SER A 190 -29.72 -4.21 -6.28
C SER A 190 -29.00 -4.64 -5.00
N GLU A 191 -29.60 -4.46 -3.82
CA GLU A 191 -29.02 -4.89 -2.54
C GLU A 191 -28.57 -6.37 -2.50
N PRO A 192 -29.35 -7.37 -2.98
CA PRO A 192 -28.87 -8.75 -3.01
C PRO A 192 -27.68 -8.94 -3.95
N GLN A 193 -27.60 -8.18 -5.04
CA GLN A 193 -26.45 -8.19 -5.95
C GLN A 193 -25.22 -7.56 -5.31
N GLN A 194 -25.39 -6.44 -4.61
CA GLN A 194 -24.31 -5.77 -3.88
C GLN A 194 -23.67 -6.70 -2.85
N LYS A 195 -24.48 -7.40 -2.04
CA LYS A 195 -23.98 -8.38 -1.06
C LYS A 195 -23.19 -9.52 -1.71
N ALA A 196 -23.68 -10.06 -2.82
CA ALA A 196 -22.99 -11.12 -3.55
C ALA A 196 -21.64 -10.65 -4.13
N VAL A 197 -21.57 -9.40 -4.62
CA VAL A 197 -20.32 -8.81 -5.11
C VAL A 197 -19.36 -8.54 -3.94
N GLU A 198 -19.85 -8.05 -2.81
CA GLU A 198 -19.06 -7.78 -1.61
C GLU A 198 -18.37 -9.04 -1.08
N GLU A 199 -19.09 -10.17 -0.99
CA GLU A 199 -18.53 -11.46 -0.61
C GLU A 199 -17.37 -11.88 -1.53
N LYS A 200 -17.52 -11.71 -2.84
CA LYS A 200 -16.44 -11.99 -3.80
C LYS A 200 -15.26 -11.03 -3.61
N LEU A 201 -15.50 -9.75 -3.39
CA LEU A 201 -14.46 -8.76 -3.14
C LEU A 201 -13.68 -9.06 -1.85
N GLU A 202 -14.36 -9.51 -0.80
CA GLU A 202 -13.72 -9.94 0.45
C GLU A 202 -12.82 -11.15 0.22
N ALA A 203 -13.30 -12.18 -0.48
CA ALA A 203 -12.48 -13.33 -0.85
C ALA A 203 -11.21 -12.93 -1.63
N TYR A 204 -11.32 -11.99 -2.60
CA TYR A 204 -10.16 -11.45 -3.31
C TYR A 204 -9.21 -10.66 -2.40
N ARG A 205 -9.73 -9.91 -1.41
CA ARG A 205 -8.90 -9.18 -0.44
C ARG A 205 -8.15 -10.16 0.46
N GLU A 206 -8.77 -11.25 0.89
CA GLU A 206 -8.12 -12.29 1.68
C GLU A 206 -7.04 -13.03 0.88
N GLU A 207 -7.33 -13.42 -0.36
CA GLU A 207 -6.35 -14.04 -1.25
C GLU A 207 -5.14 -13.12 -1.49
N ALA A 208 -5.40 -11.82 -1.69
CA ALA A 208 -4.35 -10.82 -1.84
C ALA A 208 -3.48 -10.71 -0.57
N ARG A 209 -4.09 -10.65 0.63
CA ARG A 209 -3.35 -10.65 1.91
C ARG A 209 -2.52 -11.91 2.07
N LYS A 210 -3.08 -13.08 1.74
CA LYS A 210 -2.37 -14.36 1.81
C LYS A 210 -1.15 -14.36 0.87
N ARG A 211 -1.33 -13.93 -0.38
CA ARG A 211 -0.24 -13.82 -1.37
C ARG A 211 0.85 -12.84 -0.92
N GLU A 212 0.48 -11.70 -0.34
CA GLU A 212 1.46 -10.74 0.20
C GLU A 212 2.26 -11.34 1.37
N ASN A 213 1.60 -12.09 2.26
CA ASN A 213 2.24 -12.79 3.37
C ASN A 213 3.20 -13.89 2.89
N GLU A 214 2.79 -14.69 1.90
CA GLU A 214 3.66 -15.71 1.28
C GLU A 214 4.90 -15.06 0.65
N GLN A 215 4.73 -13.99 -0.12
CA GLN A 215 5.85 -13.23 -0.69
C GLN A 215 6.75 -12.58 0.37
N TYR A 216 6.20 -12.24 1.53
CA TYR A 216 6.99 -11.74 2.66
C TYR A 216 7.84 -12.85 3.26
N VAL A 217 7.25 -14.02 3.51
CA VAL A 217 7.96 -15.21 4.01
C VAL A 217 9.04 -15.64 3.02
N ASP A 218 8.75 -15.71 1.72
CA ASP A 218 9.73 -16.08 0.69
C ASP A 218 10.93 -15.13 0.66
N ARG A 219 10.69 -13.81 0.76
CA ARG A 219 11.78 -12.82 0.82
C ARG A 219 12.59 -12.96 2.11
N PHE A 220 11.92 -13.28 3.22
CA PHE A 220 12.58 -13.48 4.49
C PHE A 220 13.44 -14.76 4.50
N VAL A 221 12.90 -15.87 3.98
CA VAL A 221 13.62 -17.14 3.81
C VAL A 221 14.79 -16.96 2.86
N LYS A 222 14.59 -16.31 1.71
CA LYS A 222 15.68 -16.01 0.76
C LYS A 222 16.78 -15.13 1.35
N ARG A 223 16.45 -14.21 2.27
CA ARG A 223 17.43 -13.36 2.96
C ARG A 223 18.14 -14.08 4.10
N LYS A 224 17.46 -15.02 4.77
CA LYS A 224 18.02 -15.81 5.88
C LYS A 224 18.75 -17.08 5.44
N ALA A 225 18.45 -17.60 4.26
CA ALA A 225 19.26 -18.64 3.64
C ALA A 225 20.69 -18.08 3.59
N PRO A 226 21.63 -18.64 4.37
CA PRO A 226 22.97 -18.11 4.41
C PRO A 226 23.50 -18.12 2.99
N GLU A 227 24.09 -17.00 2.58
CA GLU A 227 24.73 -16.79 1.29
C GLU A 227 26.02 -17.64 1.15
N GLY A 228 26.03 -18.85 1.73
CA GLY A 228 27.17 -19.71 2.00
C GLY A 228 27.38 -20.85 1.01
N GLU A 229 26.46 -21.07 0.07
CA GLU A 229 26.67 -21.97 -1.07
C GLU A 229 26.11 -21.31 -2.32
N LYS A 230 26.79 -20.26 -2.79
CA LYS A 230 26.85 -20.10 -4.26
C LYS A 230 27.53 -21.38 -4.76
N PRO A 231 26.98 -22.12 -5.73
CA PRO A 231 27.73 -23.17 -6.39
C PRO A 231 28.99 -22.49 -6.93
N SER A 232 30.10 -22.73 -6.26
CA SER A 232 31.38 -22.20 -6.67
C SER A 232 31.67 -22.84 -8.00
N ASP A 233 31.52 -22.06 -9.07
CA ASP A 233 32.27 -22.31 -10.30
C ASP A 233 33.73 -22.45 -9.88
N ALA A 234 34.19 -23.69 -9.87
CA ALA A 234 35.57 -24.06 -9.74
C ALA A 234 36.33 -23.48 -10.93
N LYS A 235 36.81 -22.24 -10.82
CA LYS A 235 37.91 -21.78 -11.68
C LYS A 235 38.76 -20.71 -11.01
N LYS A 236 39.92 -21.19 -10.57
CA LYS A 236 41.24 -20.55 -10.46
C LYS A 236 41.29 -19.19 -9.77
N SER A 237 41.73 -19.29 -8.51
CA SER A 237 42.78 -18.45 -7.96
C SER A 237 43.82 -18.04 -9.02
N ASP A 238 44.11 -16.75 -9.10
CA ASP A 238 45.49 -16.28 -9.00
C ASP A 238 45.51 -14.90 -8.31
N ASP A 239 46.49 -14.78 -7.43
CA ASP A 239 46.78 -13.72 -6.48
C ASP A 239 46.65 -12.28 -6.99
N LYS A 240 46.04 -11.42 -6.17
CA LYS A 240 46.75 -10.23 -5.66
C LYS A 240 46.05 -9.57 -4.47
N ALA A 241 46.81 -9.55 -3.39
CA ALA A 241 46.52 -8.88 -2.13
C ALA A 241 46.35 -7.36 -2.31
N SER A 242 45.44 -6.77 -1.53
CA SER A 242 45.55 -5.40 -1.00
C SER A 242 44.70 -5.25 0.27
N PRO A 243 45.11 -4.34 1.18
CA PRO A 243 44.94 -4.51 2.62
C PRO A 243 43.80 -3.68 3.23
N LYS A 244 43.28 -4.25 4.32
CA LYS A 244 42.60 -3.68 5.49
C LYS A 244 42.49 -2.15 5.55
N ASP A 245 41.24 -1.67 5.55
CA ASP A 245 40.78 -0.60 6.45
C ASP A 245 39.48 -1.04 7.12
N LYS A 246 39.58 -1.29 8.43
CA LYS A 246 38.48 -1.65 9.33
C LYS A 246 37.81 -0.37 9.81
N ALA A 247 36.58 -0.12 9.37
CA ALA A 247 35.67 0.79 10.07
C ALA A 247 35.12 0.09 11.34
N PRO A 248 34.94 0.83 12.46
CA PRO A 248 34.42 0.26 13.71
C PRO A 248 32.94 -0.12 13.54
N GLN A 249 32.63 -1.41 13.75
CA GLN A 249 31.25 -1.87 13.93
C GLN A 249 30.68 -1.20 15.18
N ALA A 250 29.60 -0.46 15.01
CA ALA A 250 28.74 -0.05 16.11
C ALA A 250 28.19 -1.33 16.78
N ASP A 251 28.34 -1.41 18.11
CA ASP A 251 27.79 -2.44 18.99
C ASP A 251 26.26 -2.51 18.85
N ALA A 252 25.80 -3.25 17.84
CA ALA A 252 24.47 -3.82 17.85
C ALA A 252 24.48 -4.87 18.96
N GLY A 253 23.75 -4.57 20.05
CA GLY A 253 23.58 -5.49 21.18
C GLY A 253 23.30 -6.92 20.72
N PRO A 254 23.64 -7.93 21.54
CA PRO A 254 23.75 -9.32 21.12
C PRO A 254 22.50 -9.73 20.36
N ALA A 255 22.62 -9.83 19.03
CA ALA A 255 21.58 -10.36 18.18
C ALA A 255 21.27 -11.75 18.72
N LEU A 256 20.09 -11.91 19.32
CA LEU A 256 19.61 -13.17 19.88
C LEU A 256 19.85 -14.25 18.82
N ALA A 257 20.81 -15.12 19.08
CA ALA A 257 21.18 -16.17 18.15
C ALA A 257 19.92 -16.95 17.78
N PRO A 258 19.71 -17.30 16.51
CA PRO A 258 18.53 -18.05 16.10
C PRO A 258 18.45 -19.32 16.95
N ILE A 259 17.32 -19.50 17.65
CA ILE A 259 17.04 -20.69 18.46
C ILE A 259 17.23 -21.92 17.55
N SER A 260 18.10 -22.84 17.96
CA SER A 260 18.41 -24.05 17.20
C SER A 260 17.16 -24.90 16.97
N ALA A 261 17.12 -25.67 15.88
CA ALA A 261 15.98 -26.53 15.56
C ALA A 261 15.65 -27.49 16.71
N GLU A 262 16.67 -28.10 17.31
CA GLU A 262 16.51 -28.99 18.47
C GLU A 262 15.87 -28.30 19.68
N HIS A 263 16.22 -27.03 19.93
CA HIS A 263 15.65 -26.28 21.05
C HIS A 263 14.17 -25.95 20.80
N ARG A 264 13.77 -25.71 19.54
CA ARG A 264 12.35 -25.53 19.18
C ARG A 264 11.55 -26.81 19.39
N GLU A 265 12.07 -27.96 18.97
CA GLU A 265 11.38 -29.24 19.17
C GLU A 265 11.20 -29.58 20.65
N ARG A 266 12.20 -29.27 21.49
CA ARG A 266 12.08 -29.44 22.95
C ARG A 266 11.02 -28.51 23.53
N LEU A 267 10.95 -27.25 23.09
CA LEU A 267 9.91 -26.32 23.53
C LEU A 267 8.51 -26.77 23.10
N ILE A 268 8.34 -27.26 21.87
CA ILE A 268 7.06 -27.79 21.38
C ILE A 268 6.63 -28.99 22.22
N LYS A 269 7.51 -29.96 22.44
CA LYS A 269 7.22 -31.14 23.28
C LYS A 269 6.91 -30.78 24.73
N LEU A 270 7.54 -29.73 25.27
CA LEU A 270 7.24 -29.22 26.60
C LEU A 270 5.85 -28.56 26.63
N PHE A 271 5.50 -27.80 25.59
CA PHE A 271 4.19 -27.19 25.44
C PHE A 271 3.07 -28.23 25.31
N GLU A 272 3.31 -29.32 24.60
CA GLU A 272 2.38 -30.44 24.44
C GLU A 272 2.15 -31.25 25.73
N ARG A 273 3.07 -31.20 26.69
CA ARG A 273 2.93 -31.87 27.99
C ARG A 273 2.23 -31.00 29.05
N LEU A 274 2.09 -29.70 28.81
CA LEU A 274 1.41 -28.81 29.74
C LEU A 274 -0.12 -29.00 29.65
N PRO A 275 -0.85 -28.96 30.79
CA PRO A 275 -2.31 -28.88 30.81
C PRO A 275 -2.83 -27.69 29.99
N PRO A 276 -4.03 -27.78 29.38
CA PRO A 276 -4.54 -26.72 28.51
C PRO A 276 -4.66 -25.37 29.22
N GLU A 277 -5.07 -25.35 30.49
CA GLU A 277 -5.17 -24.10 31.27
C GLU A 277 -3.82 -23.39 31.44
N GLN A 278 -2.72 -24.14 31.59
CA GLN A 278 -1.39 -23.56 31.71
C GLN A 278 -0.87 -23.03 30.37
N ARG A 279 -1.30 -23.61 29.25
CA ARG A 279 -0.94 -23.10 27.92
C ARG A 279 -1.57 -21.73 27.68
N GLU A 280 -2.84 -21.60 28.03
CA GLU A 280 -3.58 -20.34 27.90
C GLU A 280 -2.97 -19.25 28.79
N GLU A 281 -2.57 -19.58 30.02
CA GLU A 281 -1.96 -18.59 30.90
C GLU A 281 -0.56 -18.13 30.40
N ILE A 282 0.24 -19.04 29.84
CA ILE A 282 1.53 -18.69 29.23
C ILE A 282 1.32 -17.81 27.99
N LEU A 283 0.36 -18.15 27.13
CA LEU A 283 0.02 -17.35 25.94
C LEU A 283 -0.48 -15.96 26.34
N ARG A 284 -1.38 -15.87 27.33
CA ARG A 284 -1.91 -14.60 27.83
C ARG A 284 -0.82 -13.70 28.39
N ARG A 285 0.10 -14.22 29.21
CA ARG A 285 1.23 -13.44 29.74
C ARG A 285 2.18 -12.97 28.63
N PHE A 286 2.36 -13.79 27.58
CA PHE A 286 3.18 -13.44 26.43
C PHE A 286 2.53 -12.32 25.59
N GLU A 287 1.22 -12.41 25.35
CA GLU A 287 0.44 -11.37 24.68
C GLU A 287 0.42 -10.07 25.47
N GLU A 288 0.22 -10.13 26.79
CA GLU A 288 0.22 -8.96 27.67
C GLU A 288 1.58 -8.25 27.64
N ARG A 289 2.69 -9.00 27.63
CA ARG A 289 4.04 -8.46 27.53
C ARG A 289 4.37 -7.87 26.15
N LEU A 290 3.85 -8.47 25.07
CA LEU A 290 3.97 -7.88 23.74
C LEU A 290 3.14 -6.59 23.63
N ARG A 291 1.96 -6.55 24.25
CA ARG A 291 1.08 -5.39 24.25
C ARG A 291 1.61 -4.25 25.10
N SER A 292 2.30 -4.54 26.20
CA SER A 292 2.91 -3.51 27.06
C SER A 292 4.13 -2.83 26.43
N GLY A 293 4.68 -3.37 25.32
CA GLY A 293 5.90 -2.85 24.68
C GLY A 293 7.15 -3.04 25.54
N GLU A 294 7.02 -3.71 26.68
CA GLU A 294 8.09 -4.03 27.60
C GLU A 294 8.84 -5.22 27.00
N GLY A 295 9.85 -4.93 26.19
CA GLY A 295 10.70 -5.93 25.57
C GLY A 295 11.21 -6.97 26.58
N PHE A 296 11.79 -8.05 26.07
CA PHE A 296 12.35 -9.16 26.87
C PHE A 296 13.62 -8.75 27.65
N ALA A 297 13.61 -7.57 28.28
CA ALA A 297 14.60 -7.17 29.26
C ALA A 297 14.48 -8.13 30.46
N PRO A 298 15.59 -8.71 30.94
CA PRO A 298 15.58 -9.46 32.19
C PRO A 298 15.09 -8.52 33.32
N PRO A 299 14.40 -9.05 34.34
CA PRO A 299 13.92 -8.24 35.45
C PRO A 299 15.08 -7.45 36.05
N ALA A 300 14.94 -6.13 36.08
CA ALA A 300 15.90 -5.23 36.71
C ALA A 300 15.88 -5.50 38.22
N GLY A 301 16.74 -6.42 38.69
CA GLY A 301 16.77 -6.80 40.10
C GLY A 301 17.53 -8.07 40.45
N ALA A 302 18.05 -8.84 39.48
CA ALA A 302 18.98 -9.92 39.82
C ALA A 302 20.31 -9.29 40.33
N PRO A 303 20.75 -9.58 41.58
CA PRO A 303 22.00 -9.06 42.09
C PRO A 303 23.16 -9.58 41.22
N ASN A 304 23.86 -8.64 40.58
CA ASN A 304 25.09 -8.87 39.84
C ASN A 304 26.12 -9.54 40.77
N ALA A 305 26.29 -10.85 40.69
CA ALA A 305 27.49 -11.49 41.20
C ALA A 305 28.70 -10.93 40.43
N PRO A 306 29.74 -10.41 41.11
CA PRO A 306 30.87 -9.76 40.45
C PRO A 306 31.62 -10.78 39.62
N ARG A 307 31.54 -10.66 38.28
CA ARG A 307 32.47 -11.32 37.37
C ARG A 307 33.88 -10.75 37.64
N PRO A 308 34.91 -11.60 37.83
CA PRO A 308 36.29 -11.12 37.97
C PRO A 308 36.72 -10.46 36.65
N GLY A 309 36.86 -9.14 36.69
CA GLY A 309 37.25 -8.35 35.53
C GLY A 309 38.71 -8.59 35.11
N PRO A 310 39.04 -8.45 33.82
CA PRO A 310 40.42 -8.46 33.34
C PRO A 310 41.15 -7.21 33.84
N ARG A 311 42.37 -7.42 34.36
CA ARG A 311 43.28 -6.39 34.88
C ARG A 311 43.46 -5.23 33.89
N GLN A 312 42.96 -4.04 34.26
CA GLN A 312 43.26 -2.80 33.55
C GLN A 312 44.71 -2.40 33.80
N ARG A 313 45.46 -2.17 32.71
CA ARG A 313 46.73 -1.43 32.75
C ARG A 313 46.44 0.05 33.01
N PRO A 314 47.19 0.73 33.89
CA PRO A 314 47.03 2.17 34.10
C PRO A 314 47.54 2.94 32.88
N ASN A 315 46.66 3.77 32.29
CA ASN A 315 47.02 4.71 31.24
C ASN A 315 47.49 6.05 31.83
N ARG A 316 48.57 6.53 31.22
CA ARG A 316 49.37 7.72 31.47
C ARG A 316 48.63 9.01 31.09
N PRO A 317 48.80 10.15 31.81
CA PRO A 317 48.22 11.43 31.42
C PRO A 317 49.20 12.26 30.58
N ALA A 318 48.69 12.89 29.51
CA ALA A 318 49.21 14.05 28.79
C ALA A 318 48.14 14.39 27.73
N ASP A 319 47.84 15.61 27.33
CA ASP A 319 48.12 16.96 27.81
C ASP A 319 47.06 17.85 27.12
N LYS A 320 46.74 19.00 27.71
CA LYS A 320 45.80 19.99 27.18
C LYS A 320 46.36 20.65 25.90
N GLN A 321 45.50 21.03 24.95
CA GLN A 321 45.64 22.32 24.26
C GLN A 321 44.29 22.88 23.76
N PRO A 322 44.12 24.22 23.70
CA PRO A 322 42.82 24.91 23.72
C PRO A 322 42.37 25.52 22.38
N ASP A 323 41.11 25.94 22.36
CA ASP A 323 40.46 27.04 21.62
C ASP A 323 41.09 27.57 20.31
N GLN A 324 40.34 27.41 19.21
CA GLN A 324 40.30 28.42 18.14
C GLN A 324 38.87 28.60 17.61
N ALA A 325 38.31 29.77 17.90
CA ALA A 325 37.25 30.40 17.13
C ALA A 325 37.85 31.11 15.90
N PRO A 326 37.06 31.31 14.83
CA PRO A 326 37.28 32.49 14.00
C PRO A 326 36.04 33.40 13.95
N GLN A 327 36.31 34.64 14.33
CA GLN A 327 35.62 35.84 13.89
C GLN A 327 35.87 36.05 12.38
N ASN A 328 34.86 36.47 11.61
CA ASN A 328 34.98 37.57 10.63
C ASN A 328 33.65 37.88 9.90
N ALA A 329 33.03 38.98 10.34
CA ALA A 329 32.59 40.19 9.62
C ALA A 329 31.80 40.17 8.29
N PRO A 330 30.94 41.19 8.05
CA PRO A 330 29.96 41.28 6.95
C PRO A 330 30.45 42.10 5.74
N GLN A 331 29.95 41.82 4.52
CA GLN A 331 30.06 42.76 3.39
C GLN A 331 28.83 42.79 2.47
N LYS A 332 28.31 44.02 2.33
CA LYS A 332 27.89 44.75 1.13
C LYS A 332 26.69 44.27 0.31
N THR A 333 25.60 45.03 0.46
CA THR A 333 24.64 45.36 -0.58
C THR A 333 25.29 46.18 -1.71
N PRO A 334 24.79 46.08 -2.95
CA PRO A 334 24.78 47.20 -3.88
C PRO A 334 23.37 47.73 -4.09
N LYS A 335 23.29 49.05 -4.05
CA LYS A 335 22.18 49.94 -4.35
C LYS A 335 22.41 50.47 -5.77
N GLY A 336 21.43 50.32 -6.66
CA GLY A 336 21.36 50.96 -7.99
C GLY A 336 20.08 50.47 -8.66
N ALA A 337 19.03 51.24 -8.89
CA ALA A 337 18.90 52.57 -9.52
C ALA A 337 19.33 52.57 -11.00
N ALA A 338 18.45 52.06 -11.84
CA ALA A 338 18.03 52.67 -13.11
C ALA A 338 16.64 52.11 -13.46
#